data_AF-E4S7W1-F1
#
_entry.id   AF-E4S7W1-F1
#
_cell.length_a   1.000
_cell.length_b   1.000
_cell.length_c   1.000
_cell.angle_alpha   90.00
_cell.angle_beta   90.00
_cell.angle_gamma   90.00
#
_symmetry.space_group_name_H-M   'P 1'
#
loop_
_entity.id
_entity.type
_entity.pdbx_description
1 polymer ?
#
loop_
_entity_poly.entity_id
_entity_poly.type
_entity_poly.pdbx_seq_one_letter_code
_entity_poly.pdbx_strand_id
1 'polypeptide(L)'
;MRAKFIFEVSEKQGQVHELPIYYRTIFMSFLKRALSLYNQEYFNRLYWWEDKKNKWQKPFVFAVNLPNMNFQDDTVSFRGDILLNLSTSDYEFFVNMYNSLLNNRLYPYPLTDSCKIALKRTYLVREPEKFDSKMTFKTFAPILIEKKEGNKKVPVLPFDEEFEEVFNDVVDFEIKNIRLLRGQHKGLQKRLTFRPINVQKTVVKHRISEFVETTGKDIMFLTGFSGLFELSGDPEDLKELYQNGIGFRRGQGFGFVEVAK
;
A
#
# COMPACT_ATOMS: atom_id res chain seq x y z
N MET A 1 3.09 13.32 3.72
CA MET A 1 2.56 13.84 2.44
C MET A 1 1.70 12.80 1.76
N ARG A 2 0.60 13.26 1.14
CA ARG A 2 -0.34 12.40 0.43
C ARG A 2 -0.71 13.01 -0.91
N ALA A 3 -0.81 12.15 -1.93
CA ALA A 3 -1.27 12.54 -3.25
C ALA A 3 -2.26 11.52 -3.78
N LYS A 4 -3.21 12.02 -4.58
CA LYS A 4 -4.18 11.23 -5.33
C LYS A 4 -3.99 11.50 -6.80
N PHE A 5 -3.71 10.46 -7.57
CA PHE A 5 -3.60 10.48 -9.02
C PHE A 5 -4.84 9.84 -9.62
N ILE A 6 -5.47 10.54 -10.55
CA ILE A 6 -6.64 10.07 -11.28
C ILE A 6 -6.19 9.75 -12.70
N PHE A 7 -6.41 8.52 -13.11
CA PHE A 7 -6.05 8.01 -14.42
C PHE A 7 -7.30 7.75 -15.24
N GLU A 8 -7.37 8.33 -16.43
CA GLU A 8 -8.37 7.93 -17.41
C GLU A 8 -7.92 6.65 -18.12
N VAL A 9 -8.87 5.77 -18.41
CA VAL A 9 -8.63 4.57 -19.22
C VAL A 9 -8.88 4.96 -20.68
N SER A 10 -8.00 4.53 -21.59
CA SER A 10 -8.02 4.95 -23.00
C SER A 10 -9.26 4.47 -23.79
N GLU A 11 -10.07 3.59 -23.22
CA GLU A 11 -11.32 3.09 -23.81
C GLU A 11 -12.52 3.99 -23.47
N LYS A 12 -13.57 3.97 -24.30
CA LYS A 12 -14.67 4.95 -24.27
C LYS A 12 -15.34 5.04 -22.88
N GLN A 13 -15.65 6.27 -22.46
CA GLN A 13 -16.45 6.55 -21.26
C GLN A 13 -17.77 5.75 -21.27
N GLY A 14 -18.00 4.97 -20.21
CA GLY A 14 -19.22 4.17 -20.01
C GLY A 14 -19.06 2.65 -20.19
N GLN A 15 -17.93 2.19 -20.72
CA GLN A 15 -17.61 0.76 -20.82
C GLN A 15 -17.16 0.17 -19.48
N VAL A 16 -17.35 -1.15 -19.34
CA VAL A 16 -16.78 -1.94 -18.25
C VAL A 16 -15.34 -2.26 -18.63
N HIS A 17 -14.39 -1.91 -17.76
CA HIS A 17 -12.99 -2.28 -17.91
C HIS A 17 -12.67 -3.43 -16.97
N GLU A 18 -11.68 -4.24 -17.35
CA GLU A 18 -11.24 -5.38 -16.56
C GLU A 18 -9.74 -5.32 -16.30
N LEU A 19 -9.37 -5.69 -15.07
CA LEU A 19 -8.00 -5.98 -14.69
C LEU A 19 -7.95 -7.38 -14.06
N PRO A 20 -6.80 -8.06 -14.10
CA PRO A 20 -6.59 -9.25 -13.29
C PRO A 20 -6.83 -8.98 -11.80
N ILE A 21 -7.32 -9.98 -11.07
CA ILE A 21 -7.59 -9.91 -9.63
C ILE A 21 -6.37 -9.46 -8.80
N TYR A 22 -5.17 -9.72 -9.31
CA TYR A 22 -3.90 -9.28 -8.75
C TYR A 22 -3.48 -7.86 -9.20
N TYR A 23 -4.43 -6.99 -9.55
CA TYR A 23 -4.18 -5.61 -10.03
C TYR A 23 -3.20 -4.81 -9.15
N ARG A 24 -3.11 -5.07 -7.85
CA ARG A 24 -2.11 -4.46 -6.95
C ARG A 24 -0.67 -4.72 -7.42
N THR A 25 -0.36 -5.92 -7.91
CA THR A 25 0.93 -6.25 -8.52
C THR A 25 1.18 -5.41 -9.77
N ILE A 26 0.16 -5.22 -10.60
CA ILE A 26 0.26 -4.40 -11.83
C ILE A 26 0.59 -2.96 -11.46
N PHE A 27 -0.11 -2.38 -10.48
CA PHE A 27 0.19 -1.03 -10.00
C PHE A 27 1.55 -0.91 -9.30
N MET A 28 1.99 -1.93 -8.57
CA MET A 28 3.36 -1.98 -8.06
C MET A 28 4.39 -1.94 -9.20
N SER A 29 4.15 -2.69 -10.29
CA SER A 29 5.02 -2.67 -11.47
C SER A 29 5.01 -1.30 -12.16
N PHE A 30 3.83 -0.71 -12.32
CA PHE A 30 3.66 0.64 -12.86
C PHE A 30 4.44 1.70 -12.06
N LEU A 31 4.33 1.70 -10.73
CA LEU A 31 5.08 2.63 -9.86
C LEU A 31 6.59 2.45 -10.00
N LYS A 32 7.06 1.20 -10.05
CA LYS A 32 8.49 0.89 -10.28
C LYS A 32 8.97 1.41 -11.63
N ARG A 33 8.18 1.21 -12.69
CA ARG A 33 8.49 1.66 -14.05
C ARG A 33 8.49 3.18 -14.16
N ALA A 34 7.52 3.86 -13.54
CA ALA A 34 7.49 5.31 -13.46
C ALA A 34 8.77 5.84 -12.84
N LEU A 35 9.15 5.29 -11.68
CA LEU A 35 10.33 5.71 -10.94
C LEU A 35 11.63 5.45 -11.70
N SER A 36 11.79 4.26 -12.28
CA SER A 36 13.00 3.91 -13.03
C SER A 36 13.16 4.75 -14.31
N LEU A 37 12.04 5.08 -14.98
CA LEU A 37 12.05 5.91 -16.18
C LEU A 37 12.43 7.37 -15.87
N TYR A 38 12.01 7.89 -14.73
CA TYR A 38 12.27 9.28 -14.33
C TYR A 38 13.63 9.45 -13.63
N ASN A 39 13.96 8.57 -12.68
CA ASN A 39 15.19 8.62 -11.91
C ASN A 39 15.70 7.19 -11.62
N GLN A 40 16.47 6.66 -12.57
CA GLN A 40 17.06 5.32 -12.48
C GLN A 40 17.99 5.16 -11.28
N GLU A 41 18.73 6.21 -10.90
CA GLU A 41 19.64 6.18 -9.75
C GLU A 41 18.87 6.05 -8.43
N TYR A 42 17.83 6.86 -8.24
CA TYR A 42 16.96 6.76 -7.06
C TYR A 42 16.24 5.41 -7.00
N PHE A 43 15.74 4.92 -8.15
CA PHE A 43 15.18 3.57 -8.24
C PHE A 43 16.18 2.50 -7.79
N ASN A 44 17.44 2.60 -8.24
CA ASN A 44 18.49 1.65 -7.87
C ASN A 44 18.77 1.65 -6.37
N ARG A 45 18.93 2.83 -5.76
CA ARG A 45 19.12 2.97 -4.30
C ARG A 45 17.95 2.35 -3.50
N LEU A 46 16.73 2.49 -4.01
CA LEU A 46 15.55 2.00 -3.32
C LEU A 46 15.37 0.48 -3.43
N TYR A 47 15.66 -0.12 -4.59
CA TYR A 47 15.32 -1.52 -4.89
C TYR A 47 16.52 -2.48 -4.92
N TRP A 48 17.75 -1.97 -4.91
CA TRP A 48 18.97 -2.77 -4.99
C TRP A 48 19.93 -2.43 -3.85
N TRP A 49 20.67 -3.44 -3.43
CA TRP A 49 21.81 -3.35 -2.53
C TRP A 49 22.92 -4.16 -3.16
N GLU A 50 23.91 -3.47 -3.74
CA GLU A 50 24.86 -4.07 -4.68
C GLU A 50 24.09 -4.84 -5.78
N ASP A 51 24.43 -6.11 -6.02
CA ASP A 51 23.79 -6.95 -7.02
C ASP A 51 22.54 -7.69 -6.51
N LYS A 52 22.08 -7.40 -5.29
CA LYS A 52 20.95 -8.09 -4.64
C LYS A 52 19.73 -7.18 -4.52
N LYS A 53 18.54 -7.79 -4.57
CA LYS A 53 17.29 -7.07 -4.27
C LYS A 53 17.33 -6.55 -2.84
N ASN A 54 17.14 -5.24 -2.67
CA ASN A 54 17.07 -4.61 -1.36
C ASN A 54 15.78 -5.07 -0.64
N LYS A 55 15.94 -5.82 0.46
CA LYS A 55 14.85 -6.33 1.30
C LYS A 55 14.30 -5.29 2.29
N TRP A 56 14.92 -4.12 2.40
CA TRP A 56 14.44 -3.04 3.25
C TRP A 56 13.04 -2.57 2.85
N GLN A 57 12.24 -2.20 3.86
CA GLN A 57 10.88 -1.70 3.64
C GLN A 57 10.93 -0.42 2.80
N LYS A 58 10.06 -0.32 1.80
CA LYS A 58 10.01 0.88 0.95
C LYS A 58 9.27 1.99 1.70
N PRO A 59 9.72 3.25 1.63
CA PRO A 59 9.23 4.32 2.48
C PRO A 59 7.92 4.90 1.92
N PHE A 60 6.96 4.05 1.56
CA PHE A 60 5.67 4.50 1.03
C PHE A 60 4.59 3.43 1.16
N VAL A 61 3.36 3.90 1.07
CA VAL A 61 2.16 3.07 0.96
C VAL A 61 1.29 3.58 -0.19
N PHE A 62 0.58 2.67 -0.85
CA PHE A 62 -0.40 3.05 -1.85
C PHE A 62 -1.68 2.21 -1.76
N ALA A 63 -2.77 2.76 -2.28
CA ALA A 63 -4.02 2.06 -2.50
C ALA A 63 -4.61 2.45 -3.86
N VAL A 64 -5.17 1.45 -4.54
CA VAL A 64 -5.85 1.62 -5.82
C VAL A 64 -7.34 1.44 -5.58
N ASN A 65 -8.12 2.47 -5.90
CA ASN A 65 -9.56 2.43 -5.89
C ASN A 65 -10.07 2.40 -7.34
N LEU A 66 -10.82 1.34 -7.63
CA LEU A 66 -11.49 1.10 -8.90
C LEU A 66 -12.99 1.39 -8.69
N PRO A 67 -13.57 2.44 -9.32
CA PRO A 67 -14.96 2.79 -9.06
C PRO A 67 -15.93 1.71 -9.53
N ASN A 68 -16.93 1.41 -8.71
CA ASN A 68 -17.89 0.32 -8.94
C ASN A 68 -17.21 -1.03 -9.18
N MET A 69 -16.10 -1.29 -8.47
CA MET A 69 -15.38 -2.55 -8.66
C MET A 69 -16.26 -3.75 -8.30
N ASN A 70 -16.24 -4.76 -9.15
CA ASN A 70 -16.88 -6.04 -8.89
C ASN A 70 -15.91 -7.18 -9.21
N PHE A 71 -15.80 -8.12 -8.29
CA PHE A 71 -14.92 -9.27 -8.41
C PHE A 71 -15.67 -10.43 -9.07
N GLN A 72 -15.09 -11.01 -10.11
CA GLN A 72 -15.56 -12.24 -10.75
C GLN A 72 -14.35 -13.13 -11.02
N ASP A 73 -14.32 -14.32 -10.40
CA ASP A 73 -13.24 -15.30 -10.55
C ASP A 73 -11.81 -14.75 -10.34
N ASP A 74 -11.09 -14.54 -11.44
CA ASP A 74 -9.71 -14.04 -11.51
C ASP A 74 -9.60 -12.63 -12.14
N THR A 75 -10.73 -11.93 -12.27
CA THR A 75 -10.79 -10.56 -12.76
C THR A 75 -11.48 -9.62 -11.76
N VAL A 76 -11.18 -8.33 -11.89
CA VAL A 76 -11.90 -7.23 -11.28
C VAL A 76 -12.40 -6.32 -12.39
N SER A 77 -13.72 -6.20 -12.48
CA SER A 77 -14.39 -5.28 -13.40
C SER A 77 -14.63 -3.95 -12.70
N PHE A 78 -14.58 -2.83 -13.43
CA PHE A 78 -14.84 -1.49 -12.89
C PHE A 78 -15.32 -0.52 -13.99
N ARG A 79 -15.82 0.65 -13.60
CA ARG A 79 -16.28 1.69 -14.55
C ARG A 79 -15.76 3.07 -14.14
N GLY A 80 -15.13 3.78 -15.07
CA GLY A 80 -14.64 5.15 -14.87
C GLY A 80 -13.15 5.23 -14.58
N ASP A 81 -12.69 6.39 -14.08
CA ASP A 81 -11.28 6.67 -13.85
C ASP A 81 -10.71 5.82 -12.70
N ILE A 82 -9.44 5.43 -12.80
CA ILE A 82 -8.73 4.73 -11.71
C ILE A 82 -8.12 5.75 -10.75
N LEU A 83 -8.30 5.55 -9.44
CA LEU A 83 -7.72 6.41 -8.41
C LEU A 83 -6.57 5.70 -7.71
N LEU A 84 -5.37 6.23 -7.84
CA LEU A 84 -4.18 5.82 -7.08
C LEU A 84 -3.94 6.81 -5.94
N ASN A 85 -4.02 6.33 -4.70
CA ASN A 85 -3.65 7.08 -3.52
C ASN A 85 -2.24 6.67 -3.10
N LEU A 86 -1.36 7.65 -2.90
CA LEU A 86 0.03 7.46 -2.46
C LEU A 86 0.26 8.26 -1.19
N SER A 87 0.92 7.67 -0.21
CA SER A 87 1.29 8.33 1.03
C SER A 87 2.72 7.97 1.44
N THR A 88 3.43 8.95 1.97
CA THR A 88 4.75 8.77 2.58
C THR A 88 5.08 9.91 3.52
N SER A 89 5.92 9.64 4.50
CA SER A 89 6.61 10.63 5.33
C SER A 89 7.99 11.04 4.80
N ASP A 90 8.51 10.35 3.78
CA ASP A 90 9.80 10.58 3.15
C ASP A 90 9.67 11.60 2.01
N TYR A 91 10.32 12.75 2.18
CA TYR A 91 10.24 13.85 1.21
C TYR A 91 10.94 13.54 -0.11
N GLU A 92 12.09 12.87 -0.07
CA GLU A 92 12.84 12.54 -1.28
C GLU A 92 12.07 11.51 -2.10
N PHE A 93 11.48 10.49 -1.46
CA PHE A 93 10.62 9.53 -2.13
C PHE A 93 9.44 10.22 -2.80
N PHE A 94 8.74 11.08 -2.07
CA PHE A 94 7.54 11.74 -2.59
C PHE A 94 7.86 12.58 -3.83
N VAL A 95 8.90 13.41 -3.79
CA VAL A 95 9.27 14.27 -4.94
C VAL A 95 9.63 13.41 -6.15
N ASN A 96 10.45 12.38 -5.97
CA ASN A 96 10.83 11.48 -7.06
C ASN A 96 9.59 10.78 -7.64
N MET A 97 8.75 10.17 -6.81
CA MET A 97 7.57 9.43 -7.28
C MET A 97 6.50 10.35 -7.89
N TYR A 98 6.25 11.51 -7.30
CA TYR A 98 5.29 12.48 -7.81
C TYR A 98 5.68 12.96 -9.20
N ASN A 99 6.93 13.38 -9.39
CA ASN A 99 7.43 13.80 -10.70
C ASN A 99 7.50 12.63 -11.71
N SER A 100 7.77 11.42 -11.23
CA SER A 100 7.74 10.21 -12.06
C SER A 100 6.35 9.98 -12.66
N LEU A 101 5.29 10.17 -11.87
CA LEU A 101 3.91 10.00 -12.31
C LEU A 101 3.41 11.18 -13.15
N LEU A 102 4.00 12.38 -13.02
CA LEU A 102 3.71 13.51 -13.91
C LEU A 102 4.42 13.44 -15.27
N ASN A 103 5.35 12.50 -15.45
CA ASN A 103 6.14 12.41 -16.67
C ASN A 103 5.28 11.91 -17.86
N ASN A 104 5.02 12.80 -18.83
CA ASN A 104 4.23 12.47 -20.02
C ASN A 104 4.79 11.30 -20.85
N ARG A 105 6.10 11.01 -20.78
CA ARG A 105 6.73 9.88 -21.48
C ARG A 105 6.27 8.51 -20.94
N LEU A 106 5.62 8.49 -19.78
CA LEU A 106 5.05 7.28 -19.19
C LEU A 106 3.76 6.84 -19.89
N TYR A 107 3.07 7.76 -20.58
CA TYR A 107 1.70 7.55 -21.05
C TYR A 107 1.62 7.51 -22.59
N PRO A 108 0.64 6.76 -23.15
CA PRO A 108 -0.28 5.87 -22.45
C PRO A 108 0.45 4.64 -21.87
N TYR A 109 0.16 4.30 -20.61
CA TYR A 109 0.78 3.15 -19.94
C TYR A 109 -0.14 1.92 -20.03
N PRO A 110 0.31 0.79 -20.57
CA PRO A 110 -0.46 -0.45 -20.58
C PRO A 110 -0.41 -1.12 -19.20
N LEU A 111 -1.51 -1.07 -18.45
CA LEU A 111 -1.70 -1.90 -17.25
C LEU A 111 -1.88 -3.37 -17.66
N THR A 112 -2.59 -3.59 -18.76
CA THR A 112 -2.75 -4.87 -19.45
C THR A 112 -2.75 -4.61 -20.96
N ASP A 113 -2.86 -5.66 -21.78
CA ASP A 113 -3.00 -5.52 -23.23
C ASP A 113 -4.27 -4.76 -23.63
N SER A 114 -5.35 -4.92 -22.84
CA SER A 114 -6.65 -4.27 -23.05
C SER A 114 -6.84 -2.97 -22.27
N CYS A 115 -6.11 -2.74 -21.18
CA CYS A 115 -6.30 -1.58 -20.31
C CYS A 115 -5.07 -0.66 -20.34
N LYS A 116 -5.20 0.48 -21.01
CA LYS A 116 -4.19 1.55 -21.02
C LYS A 116 -4.68 2.76 -20.23
N ILE A 117 -3.76 3.42 -19.53
CA ILE A 117 -4.06 4.59 -18.71
C ILE A 117 -3.26 5.82 -19.13
N ALA A 118 -3.85 7.00 -18.91
CA ALA A 118 -3.17 8.29 -18.97
C ALA A 118 -3.48 9.10 -17.71
N LEU A 119 -2.53 9.90 -17.24
CA LEU A 119 -2.77 10.78 -16.10
C LEU A 119 -3.76 11.87 -16.48
N LYS A 120 -4.92 11.90 -15.82
CA LYS A 120 -5.97 12.88 -16.03
C LYS A 120 -5.81 14.07 -15.10
N ARG A 121 -5.66 13.81 -13.79
CA ARG A 121 -5.57 14.82 -12.73
C ARG A 121 -4.75 14.31 -11.56
N THR A 122 -4.20 15.24 -10.78
CA THR A 122 -3.56 14.95 -9.50
C THR A 122 -4.00 15.95 -8.43
N TYR A 123 -4.05 15.50 -7.19
CA TYR A 123 -4.38 16.32 -6.03
C TYR A 123 -3.40 16.02 -4.90
N LEU A 124 -2.84 17.06 -4.28
CA LEU A 124 -2.24 16.93 -2.95
C LEU A 124 -3.37 16.82 -1.93
N VAL A 125 -3.30 15.79 -1.09
CA VAL A 125 -4.31 15.54 -0.06
C VAL A 125 -3.82 16.17 1.24
N ARG A 126 -4.65 17.04 1.81
CA ARG A 126 -4.39 17.68 3.09
C ARG A 126 -4.46 16.64 4.21
N GLU A 127 -3.41 16.56 5.02
CA GLU A 127 -3.40 15.74 6.23
C GLU A 127 -4.34 16.33 7.30
N PRO A 128 -4.83 15.53 8.25
CA PRO A 128 -5.54 16.05 9.41
C PRO A 128 -4.72 17.13 10.12
N GLU A 129 -5.38 18.22 10.56
CA GLU A 129 -4.70 19.33 11.25
C GLU A 129 -4.11 18.88 12.59
N LYS A 130 -4.73 17.88 13.22
CA LYS A 130 -4.33 17.33 14.50
C LYS A 130 -4.48 15.81 14.50
N PHE A 131 -3.55 15.14 15.18
CA PHE A 131 -3.70 13.75 15.61
C PHE A 131 -3.93 13.76 17.12
N ASP A 132 -4.97 13.05 17.57
CA ASP A 132 -5.26 12.83 18.98
C ASP A 132 -4.73 11.47 19.42
N SER A 133 -4.67 11.21 20.73
CA SER A 133 -4.23 9.91 21.28
C SER A 133 -5.20 8.77 20.98
N LYS A 134 -6.32 9.07 20.33
CA LYS A 134 -7.38 8.14 19.97
C LYS A 134 -8.02 8.59 18.66
N MET A 135 -7.98 7.75 17.64
CA MET A 135 -8.52 8.08 16.31
C MET A 135 -9.15 6.86 15.63
N THR A 136 -10.17 7.13 14.82
CA THR A 136 -10.85 6.12 14.00
C THR A 136 -10.28 6.14 12.58
N PHE A 137 -9.91 4.96 12.07
CA PHE A 137 -9.32 4.77 10.76
C PHE A 137 -10.17 3.83 9.90
N LYS A 138 -10.17 4.09 8.60
CA LYS A 138 -10.76 3.24 7.57
C LYS A 138 -9.68 2.75 6.61
N THR A 139 -9.68 1.45 6.31
CA THR A 139 -8.76 0.89 5.30
C THR A 139 -9.15 1.31 3.89
N PHE A 140 -8.20 1.82 3.11
CA PHE A 140 -8.30 1.91 1.64
C PHE A 140 -7.59 0.74 0.96
N ALA A 141 -6.66 0.10 1.67
CA ALA A 141 -6.08 -1.19 1.32
C ALA A 141 -6.04 -2.10 2.55
N PRO A 142 -6.19 -3.43 2.40
CA PRO A 142 -6.19 -4.36 3.54
C PRO A 142 -4.89 -4.26 4.34
N ILE A 143 -4.98 -4.34 5.66
CA ILE A 143 -3.84 -4.41 6.56
C ILE A 143 -3.41 -5.87 6.68
N LEU A 144 -2.10 -6.12 6.56
CA LEU A 144 -1.51 -7.46 6.62
C LEU A 144 -0.62 -7.56 7.86
N ILE A 145 -1.04 -8.36 8.84
CA ILE A 145 -0.25 -8.69 10.04
C ILE A 145 0.01 -10.18 9.99
N GLU A 146 1.27 -10.57 10.15
CA GLU A 146 1.72 -11.96 10.08
C GLU A 146 2.72 -12.23 11.20
N LYS A 147 2.62 -13.39 11.84
CA LYS A 147 3.67 -13.93 12.71
C LYS A 147 4.43 -15.05 12.00
N LYS A 148 5.64 -15.34 12.51
CA LYS A 148 6.45 -16.44 12.02
C LYS A 148 6.22 -17.67 12.90
N GLU A 149 5.76 -18.76 12.30
CA GLU A 149 5.67 -20.07 12.94
C GLU A 149 6.57 -21.06 12.17
N GLY A 150 7.74 -21.36 12.76
CA GLY A 150 8.79 -22.10 12.07
C GLY A 150 9.23 -21.37 10.80
N ASN A 151 9.07 -22.00 9.63
CA ASN A 151 9.40 -21.40 8.32
C ASN A 151 8.18 -20.77 7.61
N LYS A 152 7.00 -20.76 8.24
CA LYS A 152 5.77 -20.24 7.64
C LYS A 152 5.42 -18.89 8.22
N LYS A 153 4.79 -18.06 7.38
CA LYS A 153 4.12 -16.83 7.82
C LYS A 153 2.64 -17.14 7.99
N VAL A 154 2.11 -16.84 9.16
CA VAL A 154 0.71 -17.11 9.53
C VAL A 154 0.02 -15.77 9.75
N PRO A 155 -1.12 -15.52 9.10
CA PRO A 155 -1.86 -14.27 9.29
C PRO A 155 -2.41 -14.19 10.72
N VAL A 156 -2.39 -12.99 11.30
CA VAL A 156 -2.98 -12.69 12.61
C VAL A 156 -3.99 -11.56 12.41
N LEU A 157 -5.24 -11.80 12.81
CA LEU A 157 -6.39 -10.97 12.50
C LEU A 157 -6.98 -10.35 13.77
N PRO A 158 -7.71 -9.23 13.70
CA PRO A 158 -8.16 -8.49 14.88
C PRO A 158 -9.11 -9.22 15.85
N PHE A 159 -9.51 -10.44 15.50
CA PHE A 159 -10.37 -11.31 16.30
C PHE A 159 -9.61 -12.48 16.93
N ASP A 160 -8.30 -12.58 16.69
CA ASP A 160 -7.43 -13.57 17.32
C ASP A 160 -6.96 -13.03 18.69
N GLU A 161 -6.87 -13.90 19.71
CA GLU A 161 -6.54 -13.49 21.09
C GLU A 161 -5.16 -12.81 21.19
N GLU A 162 -4.19 -13.26 20.40
CA GLU A 162 -2.82 -12.73 20.38
C GLU A 162 -2.65 -11.47 19.51
N PHE A 163 -3.73 -10.99 18.87
CA PHE A 163 -3.62 -9.94 17.85
C PHE A 163 -2.98 -8.67 18.38
N GLU A 164 -3.42 -8.16 19.53
CA GLU A 164 -2.90 -6.89 20.05
C GLU A 164 -1.41 -6.98 20.38
N GLU A 165 -0.93 -8.15 20.80
CA GLU A 165 0.49 -8.39 21.05
C GLU A 165 1.28 -8.33 19.74
N VAL A 166 0.94 -9.19 18.79
CA VAL A 166 1.62 -9.29 17.49
C VAL A 166 1.52 -7.96 16.71
N PHE A 167 0.38 -7.28 16.78
CA PHE A 167 0.16 -6.00 16.13
C PHE A 167 1.14 -4.93 16.62
N ASN A 168 1.31 -4.83 17.95
CA ASN A 168 2.25 -3.89 18.54
C ASN A 168 3.70 -4.20 18.16
N ASP A 169 4.11 -5.47 18.18
CA ASP A 169 5.48 -5.86 17.80
C ASP A 169 5.78 -5.54 16.34
N VAL A 170 4.82 -5.82 15.45
CA VAL A 170 4.93 -5.48 14.03
C VAL A 170 5.02 -3.96 13.86
N VAL A 171 4.11 -3.19 14.46
CA VAL A 171 4.09 -1.74 14.29
C VAL A 171 5.31 -1.07 14.92
N ASP A 172 5.79 -1.53 16.08
CA ASP A 172 7.03 -1.05 16.70
C ASP A 172 8.21 -1.20 15.75
N PHE A 173 8.36 -2.39 15.16
CA PHE A 173 9.39 -2.66 14.17
C PHE A 173 9.28 -1.76 12.93
N GLU A 174 8.06 -1.55 12.42
CA GLU A 174 7.84 -0.69 11.25
C GLU A 174 8.18 0.78 11.53
N ILE A 175 7.68 1.32 12.64
CA ILE A 175 7.97 2.69 13.06
C ILE A 175 9.47 2.86 13.28
N LYS A 176 10.13 1.90 13.94
CA LYS A 176 11.58 1.93 14.11
C LYS A 176 12.32 1.98 12.79
N ASN A 177 11.92 1.19 11.79
CA ASN A 177 12.55 1.22 10.46
C ASN A 177 12.33 2.54 9.73
N ILE A 178 11.13 3.10 9.81
CA ILE A 178 10.81 4.40 9.20
C ILE A 178 11.63 5.52 9.86
N ARG A 179 11.67 5.54 11.19
CA ARG A 179 12.44 6.50 11.98
C ARG A 179 13.94 6.38 11.74
N LEU A 180 14.46 5.16 11.56
CA LEU A 180 15.87 4.91 11.26
C LEU A 180 16.32 5.61 9.97
N LEU A 181 15.46 5.66 8.93
CA LEU A 181 15.74 6.38 7.69
C LEU A 181 15.93 7.90 7.90
N ARG A 182 15.47 8.43 9.04
CA ARG A 182 15.63 9.83 9.45
C ARG A 182 16.63 10.01 10.60
N GLY A 183 17.44 9.00 10.89
CA GLY A 183 18.46 9.03 11.94
C GLY A 183 17.92 8.84 13.36
N GLN A 184 16.66 8.41 13.52
CA GLN A 184 16.04 8.18 14.82
C GLN A 184 15.99 6.69 15.16
N HIS A 185 16.50 6.30 16.34
CA HIS A 185 16.54 4.90 16.78
C HIS A 185 15.47 4.59 17.84
N LYS A 186 14.19 4.78 17.50
CA LYS A 186 13.06 4.56 18.43
C LYS A 186 11.89 3.87 17.72
N GLY A 187 11.29 2.89 18.39
CA GLY A 187 10.02 2.27 17.99
C GLY A 187 8.82 3.08 18.50
N LEU A 188 7.71 2.42 18.83
CA LEU A 188 6.52 3.02 19.42
C LEU A 188 6.87 3.77 20.72
N GLN A 189 6.29 4.96 20.90
CA GLN A 189 6.35 5.71 22.15
C GLN A 189 5.41 5.12 23.20
N LYS A 190 4.26 4.61 22.73
CA LYS A 190 3.26 3.96 23.57
C LYS A 190 2.67 2.78 22.81
N ARG A 191 2.45 1.66 23.51
CA ARG A 191 1.69 0.53 22.95
C ARG A 191 0.31 1.00 22.50
N LEU A 192 -0.10 0.48 21.35
CA LEU A 192 -1.37 0.75 20.72
C LEU A 192 -2.42 -0.20 21.26
N THR A 193 -3.62 0.33 21.52
CA THR A 193 -4.83 -0.47 21.71
C THR A 193 -5.61 -0.47 20.41
N PHE A 194 -6.01 -1.65 19.94
CA PHE A 194 -6.79 -1.81 18.70
C PHE A 194 -8.23 -2.20 19.04
N ARG A 195 -9.19 -1.37 18.62
CA ARG A 195 -10.62 -1.69 18.77
C ARG A 195 -11.27 -1.86 17.40
N PRO A 196 -11.73 -3.07 17.02
CA PRO A 196 -12.49 -3.25 15.79
C PRO A 196 -13.87 -2.58 15.92
N ILE A 197 -14.31 -1.88 14.87
CA ILE A 197 -15.67 -1.31 14.79
C ILE A 197 -16.50 -2.06 13.75
N ASN A 198 -15.98 -2.14 12.52
CA ASN A 198 -16.54 -2.95 11.45
C ASN A 198 -15.39 -3.48 10.61
N VAL A 199 -14.78 -4.56 11.08
CA VAL A 199 -13.60 -5.18 10.47
C VAL A 199 -13.96 -6.56 9.95
N GLN A 200 -13.50 -6.87 8.74
CA GLN A 200 -13.67 -8.16 8.10
C GLN A 200 -12.32 -8.74 7.66
N LYS A 201 -12.22 -10.07 7.69
CA LYS A 201 -11.13 -10.80 7.04
C LYS A 201 -11.16 -10.53 5.54
N THR A 202 -10.01 -10.29 4.94
CA THR A 202 -9.85 -10.06 3.50
C THR A 202 -8.75 -10.94 2.95
N VAL A 203 -9.09 -11.78 1.96
CA VAL A 203 -8.11 -12.62 1.25
C VAL A 203 -7.83 -11.99 -0.11
N VAL A 204 -6.55 -11.67 -0.36
CA VAL A 204 -6.09 -11.06 -1.60
C VAL A 204 -5.31 -12.09 -2.40
N LYS A 205 -5.73 -12.31 -3.66
CA LYS A 205 -4.93 -13.00 -4.67
C LYS A 205 -3.83 -12.05 -5.14
N HIS A 206 -2.58 -12.45 -4.94
CA HIS A 206 -1.40 -11.66 -5.26
C HIS A 206 -0.46 -12.46 -6.15
N ARG A 207 0.30 -11.78 -7.01
CA ARG A 207 1.23 -12.42 -7.95
C ARG A 207 2.62 -11.84 -7.78
N ILE A 208 3.62 -12.68 -7.53
CA ILE A 208 5.03 -12.28 -7.35
C ILE A 208 5.90 -13.29 -8.10
N SER A 209 6.76 -12.83 -9.01
CA SER A 209 7.60 -13.71 -9.85
C SER A 209 8.42 -14.71 -9.02
N GLU A 210 9.06 -14.25 -7.94
CA GLU A 210 9.85 -15.11 -7.04
C GLU A 210 9.01 -16.23 -6.40
N PHE A 211 7.73 -15.97 -6.09
CA PHE A 211 6.81 -16.99 -5.58
C PHE A 211 6.45 -18.01 -6.67
N VAL A 212 6.19 -17.54 -7.89
CA VAL A 212 5.91 -18.41 -9.04
C VAL A 212 7.11 -19.30 -9.35
N GLU A 213 8.31 -18.72 -9.41
CA GLU A 213 9.57 -19.42 -9.67
C GLU A 213 9.89 -20.48 -8.61
N THR A 214 9.65 -20.16 -7.33
CA THR A 214 9.99 -21.07 -6.21
C THR A 214 8.96 -22.17 -6.01
N THR A 215 7.68 -21.90 -6.24
CA THR A 215 6.58 -22.82 -5.85
C THR A 215 5.84 -23.44 -7.03
N GLY A 216 6.03 -22.94 -8.25
CA GLY A 216 5.26 -23.32 -9.43
C GLY A 216 3.81 -22.84 -9.43
N LYS A 217 3.37 -22.10 -8.40
CA LYS A 217 2.00 -21.59 -8.27
C LYS A 217 1.91 -20.16 -8.78
N ASP A 218 0.93 -19.88 -9.65
CA ASP A 218 0.78 -18.54 -10.23
C ASP A 218 0.24 -17.50 -9.23
N ILE A 219 -0.57 -17.94 -8.26
CA ILE A 219 -1.23 -17.06 -7.28
C ILE A 219 -0.79 -17.38 -5.85
N MET A 220 -0.38 -16.34 -5.14
CA MET A 220 -0.17 -16.31 -3.70
C MET A 220 -1.42 -15.74 -3.01
N PHE A 221 -1.88 -16.38 -1.95
CA PHE A 221 -2.98 -15.86 -1.12
C PHE A 221 -2.41 -15.14 0.10
N LEU A 222 -2.77 -13.87 0.25
CA LEU A 222 -2.42 -13.04 1.40
C LEU A 222 -3.69 -12.74 2.19
N THR A 223 -3.69 -13.10 3.47
CA THR A 223 -4.85 -12.91 4.36
C THR A 223 -4.58 -11.75 5.30
N GLY A 224 -5.37 -10.69 5.18
CA GLY A 224 -5.34 -9.54 6.08
C GLY A 224 -6.75 -9.17 6.53
N PHE A 225 -6.93 -7.92 6.93
CA PHE A 225 -8.23 -7.38 7.32
C PHE A 225 -8.48 -6.00 6.72
N SER A 226 -9.75 -5.71 6.48
CA SER A 226 -10.23 -4.42 5.97
C SER A 226 -11.40 -3.96 6.83
N GLY A 227 -11.58 -2.65 6.96
CA GLY A 227 -12.73 -2.11 7.67
C GLY A 227 -12.49 -0.79 8.37
N LEU A 228 -13.34 -0.55 9.35
CA LEU A 228 -13.30 0.58 10.27
C LEU A 228 -12.83 0.10 11.65
N PHE A 229 -11.85 0.78 12.22
CA PHE A 229 -11.31 0.45 13.54
C PHE A 229 -10.78 1.70 14.23
N GLU A 230 -10.58 1.61 15.53
CA GLU A 230 -10.04 2.68 16.36
C GLU A 230 -8.68 2.27 16.90
N LEU A 231 -7.72 3.20 16.85
CA LEU A 231 -6.42 3.07 17.49
C LEU A 231 -6.31 4.08 18.61
N SER A 232 -5.85 3.63 19.76
CA SER A 232 -5.42 4.51 20.85
C SER A 232 -3.91 4.34 21.07
N GLY A 233 -3.17 5.45 21.16
CA GLY A 233 -1.71 5.45 21.16
C GLY A 233 -1.12 6.84 21.35
N ASP A 234 0.17 6.97 21.06
CA ASP A 234 0.81 8.28 20.96
C ASP A 234 0.41 8.98 19.65
N PRO A 235 0.04 10.28 19.66
CA PRO A 235 -0.37 11.00 18.45
C PRO A 235 0.67 11.00 17.32
N GLU A 236 1.97 11.01 17.64
CA GLU A 236 3.02 10.99 16.62
C GLU A 236 3.11 9.60 15.97
N ASP A 237 2.95 8.54 16.75
CA ASP A 237 2.90 7.17 16.22
C ASP A 237 1.67 6.97 15.31
N LEU A 238 0.51 7.49 15.70
CA LEU A 238 -0.70 7.44 14.86
C LEU A 238 -0.52 8.23 13.56
N LYS A 239 0.20 9.36 13.60
CA LYS A 239 0.58 10.13 12.42
C LYS A 239 1.53 9.35 11.50
N GLU A 240 2.54 8.68 12.04
CA GLU A 240 3.46 7.85 11.25
C GLU A 240 2.73 6.69 10.57
N LEU A 241 1.82 6.02 11.29
CA LEU A 241 0.98 4.97 10.72
C LEU A 241 0.07 5.49 9.62
N TYR A 242 -0.51 6.68 9.81
CA TYR A 242 -1.25 7.35 8.76
C TYR A 242 -0.36 7.62 7.54
N GLN A 243 0.78 8.28 7.71
CA GLN A 243 1.62 8.70 6.59
C GLN A 243 2.26 7.52 5.85
N ASN A 244 2.58 6.42 6.54
CA ASN A 244 3.36 5.33 5.97
C ASN A 244 2.58 4.04 5.78
N GLY A 245 1.36 3.93 6.29
CA GLY A 245 0.56 2.71 6.29
C GLY A 245 0.87 1.78 7.45
N ILE A 246 0.01 0.78 7.63
CA ILE A 246 0.05 -0.17 8.76
C ILE A 246 0.28 -1.58 8.25
N GLY A 247 1.22 -2.31 8.85
CA GLY A 247 1.47 -3.72 8.58
C GLY A 247 2.31 -3.97 7.33
N PHE A 248 2.49 -5.23 6.98
CA PHE A 248 3.43 -5.61 5.93
C PHE A 248 2.95 -5.29 4.51
N ARG A 249 3.92 -5.27 3.58
CA ARG A 249 3.71 -5.11 2.12
C ARG A 249 3.07 -3.78 1.69
N ARG A 250 3.36 -2.70 2.42
CA ARG A 250 2.87 -1.32 2.15
C ARG A 250 3.12 -0.86 0.71
N GLY A 251 4.36 -1.04 0.23
CA GLY A 251 4.75 -0.79 -1.16
C GLY A 251 4.25 -1.81 -2.19
N GLN A 252 3.32 -2.71 -1.83
CA GLN A 252 2.66 -3.68 -2.72
C GLN A 252 1.12 -3.56 -2.69
N GLY A 253 0.59 -2.47 -2.13
CA GLY A 253 -0.85 -2.19 -2.14
C GLY A 253 -1.61 -2.71 -0.91
N PHE A 254 -0.96 -2.69 0.25
CA PHE A 254 -1.52 -3.07 1.56
C PHE A 254 -1.33 -1.95 2.58
N GLY A 255 -2.10 -1.94 3.66
CA GLY A 255 -1.85 -1.09 4.83
C GLY A 255 -2.23 0.38 4.70
N PHE A 256 -2.75 0.84 3.56
CA PHE A 256 -3.19 2.23 3.40
C PHE A 256 -4.47 2.48 4.19
N VAL A 257 -4.43 3.48 5.06
CA VAL A 257 -5.59 3.91 5.86
C VAL A 257 -5.91 5.39 5.66
N GLU A 258 -7.15 5.77 5.92
CA GLU A 258 -7.61 7.15 5.98
C GLU A 258 -8.26 7.40 7.34
N VAL A 259 -8.21 8.63 7.85
CA VAL A 259 -8.96 8.99 9.06
C VAL A 259 -10.44 8.99 8.71
N ALA A 260 -11.22 8.23 9.47
CA ALA A 260 -12.67 8.24 9.33
C ALA A 260 -13.22 9.57 9.84
N LYS A 261 -14.11 10.18 9.04
CA LYS A 261 -14.89 11.36 9.45
C LYS A 261 -16.16 10.92 10.17
#